data_AF-A0AA45MGS3-F1
#
_entry.id   AF-A0AA45MGS3-F1
#
_cell.length_a   1.000
_cell.length_b   1.000
_cell.length_c   1.000
_cell.angle_alpha   90.00
_cell.angle_beta   90.00
_cell.angle_gamma   90.00
#
_symmetry.space_group_name_H-M   'P 1'
#
loop_
_entity.id
_entity.type
_entity.pdbx_description
1 polymer ?
#
loop_
_entity_poly.entity_id
_entity_poly.type
_entity_poly.pdbx_seq_one_letter_code
_entity_poly.pdbx_strand_id
1 'polypeptide(L)'
;MRQATRFPWNHFPPVYIHASENFVKTHHAYPAATAGDTWAAMELVADAISFQVLEQLWKRFDAQAPVLVSVRTTEASGVNVMPDAMARTISALLRWPWERRIVQANKLKRAGASGYERLQRQVIFSGRVLIGLNYLLVDDFLSELRRQHGHIEYWWRQRFGFGFESLTASEARFLSRARTAERIIEGLEAVDG
;
A
#
# COMPACT_ATOMS: atom_id res chain seq x y z
N MET A 1 9.38 20.73 12.64
CA MET A 1 9.20 19.45 11.91
C MET A 1 7.94 19.58 11.06
N ARG A 2 7.96 19.23 9.76
CA ARG A 2 6.71 19.17 8.98
C ARG A 2 5.88 18.00 9.49
N GLN A 3 4.74 18.28 10.11
CA GLN A 3 3.76 17.28 10.50
C GLN A 3 2.89 17.00 9.26
N ALA A 4 2.75 15.73 8.87
CA ALA A 4 1.86 15.39 7.78
C ALA A 4 0.40 15.51 8.26
N THR A 5 -0.43 16.12 7.42
CA THR A 5 -1.86 16.30 7.67
C THR A 5 -2.59 15.07 7.12
N ARG A 6 -3.25 14.29 7.98
CA ARG A 6 -4.14 13.21 7.53
C ARG A 6 -5.43 13.83 7.01
N PHE A 7 -5.85 13.41 5.82
CA PHE A 7 -7.15 13.77 5.25
C PHE A 7 -8.02 12.51 5.19
N PRO A 8 -9.29 12.57 5.64
CA PRO A 8 -10.21 11.45 5.47
C PRO A 8 -10.41 11.20 3.98
N TRP A 9 -10.42 9.93 3.59
CA TRP A 9 -10.59 9.54 2.18
C TRP A 9 -12.06 9.64 1.73
N ASN A 10 -12.98 10.02 2.63
CA ASN A 10 -14.44 10.18 2.43
C ASN A 10 -15.05 8.96 1.71
N HIS A 11 -15.79 9.18 0.61
CA HIS A 11 -16.37 8.12 -0.24
C HIS A 11 -15.31 7.49 -1.15
N PHE A 12 -14.23 6.99 -0.55
CA PHE A 12 -13.15 6.38 -1.30
C PHE A 12 -13.65 5.12 -2.02
N PRO A 13 -13.35 4.95 -3.33
CA PRO A 13 -13.78 3.78 -4.07
C PRO A 13 -13.26 2.48 -3.43
N PRO A 14 -13.96 1.36 -3.64
CA PRO A 14 -13.48 0.05 -3.20
C PRO A 14 -12.08 -0.21 -3.78
N VAL A 15 -11.25 -0.88 -2.96
CA VAL A 15 -9.91 -1.31 -3.38
C VAL A 15 -10.05 -2.40 -4.45
N TYR A 16 -9.31 -2.25 -5.55
CA TYR A 16 -9.27 -3.22 -6.63
C TYR A 16 -8.16 -4.25 -6.38
N ILE A 17 -8.53 -5.49 -6.10
CA ILE A 17 -7.58 -6.57 -5.74
C ILE A 17 -7.43 -7.50 -6.94
N HIS A 18 -6.22 -7.59 -7.49
CA HIS A 18 -5.95 -8.42 -8.68
C HIS A 18 -5.78 -9.91 -8.35
N ALA A 19 -5.20 -10.25 -7.21
CA ALA A 19 -4.97 -11.63 -6.80
C ALA A 19 -5.16 -11.84 -5.30
N SER A 20 -5.47 -13.08 -4.92
CA SER A 20 -5.47 -13.49 -3.52
C SER A 20 -4.05 -13.53 -2.96
N GLU A 21 -3.94 -13.32 -1.66
CA GLU A 21 -2.65 -13.43 -0.96
C GLU A 21 -2.06 -14.84 -1.07
N ASN A 22 -2.89 -15.88 -0.99
CA ASN A 22 -2.41 -17.27 -1.11
C ASN A 22 -1.74 -17.48 -2.46
N PHE A 23 -2.38 -17.05 -3.55
CA PHE A 23 -1.80 -17.11 -4.90
C PHE A 23 -0.41 -16.45 -4.92
N VAL A 24 -0.32 -15.22 -4.40
CA VAL A 24 0.93 -14.46 -4.38
C VAL A 24 2.00 -15.17 -3.56
N LYS A 25 1.70 -15.62 -2.33
CA LYS A 25 2.68 -16.24 -1.42
C LYS A 25 3.13 -17.63 -1.87
N THR A 26 2.29 -18.38 -2.58
CA THR A 26 2.66 -19.70 -3.11
C THR A 26 3.34 -19.63 -4.48
N HIS A 27 3.38 -18.46 -5.10
CA HIS A 27 4.01 -18.28 -6.40
C HIS A 27 5.53 -18.46 -6.31
N HIS A 28 6.10 -19.20 -7.26
CA HIS A 28 7.51 -19.57 -7.24
C HIS A 28 8.46 -18.35 -7.30
N ALA A 29 8.06 -17.27 -7.99
CA ALA A 29 8.83 -16.04 -8.08
C ALA A 29 8.72 -15.12 -6.83
N TYR A 30 7.78 -15.39 -5.91
CA TYR A 30 7.52 -14.52 -4.75
C TYR A 30 8.73 -14.32 -3.83
N PRO A 31 9.52 -15.35 -3.46
CA PRO A 31 10.71 -15.16 -2.63
C PRO A 31 11.71 -14.18 -3.27
N ALA A 32 11.99 -14.32 -4.56
CA ALA A 32 12.91 -13.43 -5.28
C ALA A 32 12.33 -12.01 -5.44
N ALA A 33 11.03 -11.89 -5.75
CA ALA A 33 10.34 -10.60 -5.84
C ALA A 33 10.41 -9.81 -4.53
N THR A 34 10.19 -10.47 -3.39
CA THR A 34 10.30 -9.82 -2.06
C THR A 34 11.73 -9.48 -1.65
N ALA A 35 12.72 -10.12 -2.26
CA ALA A 35 14.14 -9.77 -2.14
C ALA A 35 14.57 -8.61 -3.07
N GLY A 36 13.65 -8.07 -3.89
CA GLY A 36 13.90 -6.95 -4.78
C GLY A 36 14.20 -7.32 -6.23
N ASP A 37 14.06 -8.59 -6.63
CA ASP A 37 14.23 -9.00 -8.02
C ASP A 37 13.07 -8.48 -8.88
N THR A 38 13.41 -7.58 -9.81
CA THR A 38 12.42 -6.93 -10.68
C THR A 38 11.81 -7.90 -11.70
N TRP A 39 12.57 -8.86 -12.21
CA TRP A 39 12.05 -9.83 -13.18
C TRP A 39 11.09 -10.81 -12.51
N ALA A 40 11.48 -11.32 -11.34
CA ALA A 40 10.60 -12.17 -10.53
C ALA A 40 9.31 -11.44 -10.13
N ALA A 41 9.41 -10.13 -9.80
CA ALA A 41 8.23 -9.32 -9.51
C ALA A 41 7.33 -9.11 -10.74
N MET A 42 7.91 -8.87 -11.92
CA MET A 42 7.15 -8.76 -13.17
C MET A 42 6.46 -10.08 -13.54
N GLU A 43 7.13 -11.22 -13.36
CA GLU A 43 6.56 -12.55 -13.58
C GLU A 43 5.38 -12.80 -12.65
N LEU A 44 5.57 -12.62 -11.34
CA LEU A 44 4.51 -12.73 -10.34
C LEU A 44 3.32 -11.82 -10.67
N VAL A 45 3.58 -10.57 -11.05
CA VAL A 45 2.53 -9.61 -11.40
C VAL A 45 1.79 -10.03 -12.66
N ALA A 46 2.49 -10.48 -13.70
CA ALA A 46 1.88 -10.91 -14.95
C ALA A 46 0.88 -12.05 -14.69
N ASP A 47 1.24 -13.00 -13.83
CA ASP A 47 0.38 -14.12 -13.45
C ASP A 47 -0.74 -13.71 -12.48
N ALA A 48 -0.52 -12.67 -11.66
CA ALA A 48 -1.50 -12.16 -10.69
C ALA A 48 -2.54 -11.19 -11.30
N ILE A 49 -2.26 -10.56 -12.45
CA ILE A 49 -3.15 -9.55 -13.03
C ILE A 49 -4.50 -10.16 -13.42
N SER A 50 -5.56 -9.72 -12.76
CA SER A 50 -6.94 -10.02 -13.17
C SER A 50 -7.42 -9.09 -14.29
N PHE A 51 -7.73 -9.66 -15.47
CA PHE A 51 -8.35 -8.93 -16.58
C PHE A 51 -9.74 -8.39 -16.26
N GLN A 52 -10.51 -9.09 -15.41
CA GLN A 52 -11.81 -8.60 -14.95
C GLN A 52 -11.67 -7.30 -14.15
N VAL A 53 -10.65 -7.23 -13.28
CA VAL A 53 -10.35 -6.02 -12.51
C VAL A 53 -9.83 -4.91 -13.42
N LEU A 54 -8.96 -5.23 -14.39
CA LEU A 54 -8.53 -4.25 -15.39
C LEU A 54 -9.70 -3.68 -16.19
N GLU A 55 -10.67 -4.50 -16.57
CA GLU A 55 -11.86 -4.04 -17.29
C GLU A 55 -12.70 -3.09 -16.42
N GLN A 56 -12.86 -3.40 -15.12
CA GLN A 56 -13.55 -2.52 -14.18
C GLN A 56 -12.83 -1.18 -14.03
N LEU A 57 -11.50 -1.19 -13.88
CA LEU A 57 -10.68 0.01 -13.81
C LEU A 57 -10.84 0.84 -15.08
N TRP A 58 -10.72 0.20 -16.25
CA TRP A 58 -10.85 0.85 -17.55
C TRP A 58 -12.23 1.51 -17.72
N LYS A 59 -13.32 0.75 -17.54
CA LYS A 59 -14.69 1.28 -17.62
C LYS A 59 -14.93 2.46 -16.69
N ARG A 60 -14.30 2.45 -15.51
CA ARG A 60 -14.53 3.46 -14.49
C ARG A 60 -13.69 4.73 -14.67
N PHE A 61 -12.44 4.59 -15.09
CA PHE A 61 -11.45 5.67 -15.00
C PHE A 61 -10.78 6.05 -16.32
N ASP A 62 -10.94 5.29 -17.40
CA ASP A 62 -10.18 5.54 -18.64
C ASP A 62 -10.39 6.95 -19.21
N ALA A 63 -11.63 7.45 -19.17
CA ALA A 63 -11.96 8.82 -19.59
C ALA A 63 -11.24 9.92 -18.79
N GLN A 64 -10.73 9.59 -17.60
CA GLN A 64 -10.00 10.49 -16.71
C GLN A 64 -8.48 10.35 -16.85
N ALA A 65 -8.00 9.38 -17.64
CA ALA A 65 -6.60 9.05 -17.87
C ALA A 65 -5.75 9.12 -16.58
N PRO A 66 -6.06 8.31 -15.55
CA PRO A 66 -5.44 8.44 -14.25
C PRO A 66 -3.94 8.15 -14.32
N VAL A 67 -3.16 8.91 -13.55
CA VAL A 67 -1.74 8.68 -13.36
C VAL A 67 -1.55 7.59 -12.31
N LEU A 68 -0.96 6.47 -12.73
CA LEU A 68 -0.56 5.40 -11.82
C LEU A 68 0.58 5.90 -10.93
N VAL A 69 0.48 5.63 -9.64
CA VAL A 69 1.52 5.97 -8.65
C VAL A 69 1.84 4.73 -7.84
N SER A 70 3.05 4.21 -8.03
CA SER A 70 3.60 3.11 -7.25
C SER A 70 4.52 3.68 -6.17
N VAL A 71 4.15 3.52 -4.91
CA VAL A 71 4.98 3.98 -3.79
C VAL A 71 6.08 2.95 -3.53
N ARG A 72 7.32 3.27 -3.94
CA ARG A 72 8.49 2.43 -3.61
C ARG A 72 8.94 2.69 -2.18
N THR A 73 9.01 1.63 -1.38
CA THR A 73 9.62 1.62 -0.05
C THR A 73 11.00 0.97 -0.10
N THR A 74 11.98 1.55 0.62
CA THR A 74 13.27 0.88 0.86
C THR A 74 13.20 0.16 2.19
N GLU A 75 13.29 -1.17 2.16
CA GLU A 75 13.22 -2.04 3.32
C GLU A 75 14.59 -2.66 3.62
N ALA A 76 14.71 -3.30 4.79
CA ALA A 76 15.96 -3.98 5.17
C ALA A 76 16.28 -5.19 4.28
N SER A 77 15.25 -5.78 3.66
CA SER A 77 15.37 -6.90 2.71
C SER A 77 15.64 -6.46 1.27
N GLY A 78 15.56 -5.16 0.96
CA GLY A 78 15.69 -4.65 -0.41
C GLY A 78 14.69 -3.54 -0.72
N VAL A 79 14.63 -3.13 -1.99
CA VAL A 79 13.58 -2.22 -2.48
C VAL A 79 12.32 -3.03 -2.74
N ASN A 80 11.17 -2.54 -2.25
CA ASN A 80 9.90 -3.16 -2.62
C ASN A 80 9.59 -2.84 -4.09
N VAL A 81 9.68 -3.85 -4.95
CA VAL A 81 9.54 -3.75 -6.41
C VAL A 81 8.17 -4.16 -6.93
N MET A 82 7.33 -4.83 -6.13
CA MET A 82 6.03 -5.34 -6.59
C MET A 82 5.04 -4.23 -7.00
N PRO A 83 4.88 -3.12 -6.24
CA PRO A 83 4.02 -2.02 -6.68
C PRO A 83 4.48 -1.38 -7.99
N ASP A 84 5.79 -1.29 -8.20
CA ASP A 84 6.41 -0.74 -9.43
C ASP A 84 6.15 -1.65 -10.63
N ALA A 85 6.34 -2.97 -10.46
CA ALA A 85 6.03 -3.98 -11.46
C ALA A 85 4.54 -3.99 -11.85
N MET A 86 3.65 -3.87 -10.86
CA MET A 86 2.20 -3.79 -11.08
C MET A 86 1.81 -2.51 -11.82
N ALA A 87 2.29 -1.34 -11.40
CA ALA A 87 2.00 -0.09 -12.09
C ALA A 87 2.53 -0.10 -13.53
N ARG A 88 3.72 -0.66 -13.76
CA ARG A 88 4.28 -0.83 -15.12
C ARG A 88 3.40 -1.74 -15.98
N THR A 89 2.89 -2.83 -15.43
CA THR A 89 2.04 -3.78 -16.16
C THR A 89 0.69 -3.17 -16.51
N ILE A 90 0.04 -2.49 -15.56
CA ILE A 90 -1.23 -1.78 -15.81
C ILE A 90 -1.02 -0.67 -16.85
N SER A 91 0.08 0.10 -16.74
CA SER A 91 0.43 1.15 -17.70
C SER A 91 0.58 0.59 -19.11
N ALA A 92 1.25 -0.56 -19.27
CA ALA A 92 1.42 -1.19 -20.57
C ALA A 92 0.09 -1.69 -21.17
N LEU A 93 -0.80 -2.24 -20.34
CA LEU A 93 -2.08 -2.82 -20.78
C LEU A 93 -3.14 -1.75 -21.08
N LEU A 94 -3.25 -0.72 -20.23
CA LEU A 94 -4.28 0.32 -20.34
C LEU A 94 -3.78 1.62 -20.97
N ARG A 95 -2.48 1.72 -21.26
CA ARG A 95 -1.81 2.93 -21.80
C ARG A 95 -1.92 4.16 -20.90
N TRP A 96 -2.14 3.94 -19.60
CA TRP A 96 -2.22 5.02 -18.63
C TRP A 96 -0.84 5.55 -18.24
N PRO A 97 -0.70 6.86 -17.98
CA PRO A 97 0.55 7.44 -17.52
C PRO A 97 0.97 6.88 -16.16
N TRP A 98 2.28 6.82 -15.92
CA TRP A 98 2.86 6.29 -14.69
C TRP A 98 3.91 7.24 -14.13
N GLU A 99 3.70 7.72 -12.90
CA GLU A 99 4.61 8.61 -12.19
C GLU A 99 5.53 7.82 -11.25
N ARG A 100 6.84 7.96 -11.47
CA ARG A 100 7.90 7.20 -10.77
C ARG A 100 8.69 8.05 -9.79
N ARG A 101 8.49 9.37 -9.78
CA ARG A 101 9.27 10.34 -9.00
C ARG A 101 8.63 10.63 -7.65
N ILE A 102 7.41 10.15 -7.40
CA ILE A 102 6.82 10.14 -6.07
C ILE A 102 7.46 9.01 -5.27
N VAL A 103 8.24 9.36 -4.25
CA VAL A 103 9.02 8.42 -3.42
C VAL A 103 8.84 8.76 -1.95
N GLN A 104 9.01 7.77 -1.07
CA GLN A 104 9.04 8.02 0.36
C GLN A 104 10.29 8.85 0.73
N ALA A 105 10.08 10.01 1.34
CA ALA A 105 11.09 11.00 1.66
C ALA A 105 11.76 10.77 3.04
N ASN A 106 11.02 10.26 4.02
CA ASN A 106 11.56 9.95 5.35
C ASN A 106 11.79 8.45 5.53
N LYS A 107 13.04 8.07 5.83
CA LYS A 107 13.31 6.78 6.48
C LYS A 107 13.07 6.97 7.97
N LEU A 108 12.00 6.40 8.51
CA LEU A 108 11.86 6.26 9.95
C LEU A 108 13.03 5.38 10.42
N LYS A 109 14.00 5.97 11.14
CA LYS A 109 15.08 5.19 11.76
C LYS A 109 14.43 4.12 12.63
N ARG A 110 14.82 2.85 12.46
CA ARG A 110 14.56 1.73 13.40
C ARG A 110 15.28 1.93 14.75
N ALA A 111 15.43 3.16 15.21
CA ALA A 111 16.12 3.45 16.46
C ALA A 111 15.06 3.63 17.55
N GLY A 112 14.82 2.56 18.31
CA GLY A 112 14.13 2.59 19.61
C GLY A 112 12.61 2.84 19.62
N ALA A 113 12.05 3.38 18.55
CA ALA A 113 10.62 3.65 18.46
C ALA A 113 9.83 2.34 18.32
N SER A 114 8.91 2.06 19.25
CA SER A 114 7.98 0.93 19.13
C SER A 114 7.23 1.04 17.79
N GLY A 115 6.79 -0.07 17.18
CA GLY A 115 6.07 0.05 15.89
C GLY A 115 4.77 0.87 15.97
N TYR A 116 4.27 1.14 17.18
CA TYR A 116 3.19 2.07 17.45
C TYR A 116 3.60 3.55 17.36
N GLU A 117 4.84 3.89 17.75
CA GLU A 117 5.39 5.22 17.47
C GLU A 117 5.49 5.50 15.95
N ARG A 118 5.59 4.46 15.11
CA ARG A 118 5.54 4.64 13.64
C ARG A 118 4.14 4.99 13.12
N LEU A 119 3.08 4.55 13.81
CA LEU A 119 1.70 4.96 13.49
C LEU A 119 1.49 6.45 13.83
N GLN A 120 2.18 6.95 14.87
CA GLN A 120 2.20 8.36 15.22
C GLN A 120 3.16 9.19 14.33
N ARG A 121 4.28 8.62 13.87
CA ARG A 121 5.27 9.28 12.99
C ARG A 121 5.01 8.98 11.51
N GLN A 122 4.19 9.83 10.90
CA GLN A 122 3.70 9.67 9.53
C GLN A 122 4.81 9.63 8.46
N VAL A 123 4.58 8.82 7.43
CA VAL A 123 5.40 8.79 6.22
C VAL A 123 5.18 10.07 5.42
N ILE A 124 6.27 10.69 4.96
CA ILE A 124 6.27 11.85 4.09
C ILE A 124 6.73 11.38 2.73
N PHE A 125 6.00 11.75 1.67
CA PHE A 125 6.38 11.51 0.29
C PHE A 125 6.97 12.77 -0.33
N SER A 126 7.96 12.60 -1.19
CA SER A 126 8.57 13.64 -2.03
C SER A 126 8.26 13.31 -3.49
N GLY A 127 8.28 14.33 -4.35
CA GLY A 127 7.85 14.23 -5.74
C GLY A 127 6.81 15.29 -6.07
N ARG A 128 6.61 15.53 -7.37
CA ARG A 128 5.67 16.55 -7.83
C ARG A 128 4.29 15.91 -7.99
N VAL A 129 3.31 16.41 -7.23
CA VAL A 129 1.89 16.15 -7.47
C VAL A 129 1.33 17.33 -8.25
N LEU A 130 0.80 17.07 -9.44
CA LEU A 130 0.14 18.06 -10.28
C LEU A 130 -1.34 18.16 -9.91
N ILE A 131 -1.79 19.38 -9.62
CA ILE A 131 -3.20 19.70 -9.36
C ILE A 131 -4.00 19.50 -10.65
N GLY A 132 -5.20 18.93 -10.53
CA GLY A 132 -6.11 18.68 -11.66
C GLY A 132 -5.92 17.32 -12.34
N LEU A 133 -4.94 16.52 -11.92
CA LEU A 133 -4.81 15.13 -12.36
C LEU A 133 -5.47 14.16 -11.37
N ASN A 134 -5.98 13.05 -11.92
CA ASN A 134 -6.47 11.93 -11.14
C ASN A 134 -5.33 10.94 -10.91
N TYR A 135 -5.18 10.44 -9.68
CA TYR A 135 -4.12 9.50 -9.33
C TYR A 135 -4.72 8.18 -8.86
N LEU A 136 -4.17 7.07 -9.34
CA LEU A 136 -4.49 5.73 -8.87
C LEU A 136 -3.26 5.15 -8.17
N LEU A 137 -3.38 4.93 -6.86
CA LEU A 137 -2.33 4.34 -6.05
C LEU A 137 -2.29 2.83 -6.28
N VAL A 138 -1.09 2.30 -6.53
CA VAL A 138 -0.84 0.88 -6.74
C VAL A 138 -0.03 0.36 -5.56
N ASP A 139 -0.52 -0.71 -4.92
CA ASP A 139 0.07 -1.23 -3.70
C ASP A 139 -0.17 -2.71 -3.43
N ASP A 140 0.60 -3.28 -2.51
CA ASP A 140 0.68 -4.74 -2.27
C ASP A 140 0.28 -5.22 -0.85
N PHE A 141 -0.11 -4.32 0.06
CA PHE A 141 -0.11 -4.64 1.50
C PHE A 141 -1.47 -4.71 2.21
N LEU A 142 -2.55 -4.21 1.61
CA LEU A 142 -3.84 -4.09 2.30
C LEU A 142 -4.50 -5.44 2.60
N SER A 143 -4.21 -6.45 1.77
CA SER A 143 -4.84 -7.77 1.80
C SER A 143 -4.58 -8.49 3.13
N GLU A 144 -3.34 -8.46 3.61
CA GLU A 144 -2.91 -9.24 4.77
C GLU A 144 -3.43 -8.65 6.09
N LEU A 145 -3.40 -7.31 6.24
CA LEU A 145 -3.95 -6.66 7.43
C LEU A 145 -5.46 -6.91 7.56
N ARG A 146 -6.22 -6.77 6.46
CA ARG A 146 -7.67 -7.03 6.47
C ARG A 146 -7.99 -8.50 6.72
N ARG A 147 -7.19 -9.43 6.22
CA ARG A 147 -7.39 -10.85 6.51
C ARG A 147 -7.19 -11.18 7.98
N GLN A 148 -6.10 -10.69 8.59
CA GLN A 148 -5.77 -11.03 9.98
C GLN A 148 -6.61 -10.23 11.00
N HIS A 149 -6.85 -8.96 10.72
CA HIS A 149 -7.39 -8.01 11.69
C HIS A 149 -8.56 -7.17 11.14
N GLY A 150 -9.16 -7.56 10.00
CA GLY A 150 -10.28 -6.80 9.42
C GLY A 150 -11.47 -6.60 10.35
N HIS A 151 -11.66 -7.51 11.31
CA HIS A 151 -12.73 -7.40 12.32
C HIS A 151 -12.58 -6.18 13.24
N ILE A 152 -11.37 -5.61 13.41
CA ILE A 152 -11.18 -4.37 14.19
C ILE A 152 -11.26 -3.11 13.33
N GLU A 153 -11.48 -3.20 12.01
CA GLU A 153 -11.51 -2.01 11.13
C GLU A 153 -12.67 -1.05 11.50
N TYR A 154 -13.78 -1.58 12.06
CA TYR A 154 -14.85 -0.75 12.62
C TYR A 154 -14.37 0.08 13.82
N TRP A 155 -13.75 -0.56 14.81
CA TRP A 155 -13.16 0.11 15.97
C TRP A 155 -12.10 1.13 15.52
N TRP A 156 -11.26 0.76 14.55
CA TRP A 156 -10.21 1.61 14.00
C TRP A 156 -10.79 2.90 13.40
N ARG A 157 -11.88 2.80 12.64
CA ARG A 157 -12.59 3.98 12.09
C ARG A 157 -13.14 4.87 13.18
N GLN A 158 -13.68 4.32 14.27
CA GLN A 158 -14.13 5.11 15.41
C GLN A 158 -12.98 5.85 16.10
N ARG A 159 -11.82 5.19 16.25
CA ARG A 159 -10.65 5.75 16.94
C ARG A 159 -9.91 6.82 16.14
N PHE A 160 -9.75 6.61 14.84
CA PHE A 160 -8.88 7.44 13.98
C PHE A 160 -9.64 8.25 12.91
N GLY A 161 -10.91 7.96 12.67
CA GLY A 161 -11.73 8.65 11.67
C GLY A 161 -11.52 8.20 10.22
N PHE A 162 -10.72 7.15 9.98
CA PHE A 162 -10.45 6.57 8.65
C PHE A 162 -10.21 5.05 8.77
N GLY A 163 -10.27 4.30 7.67
CA GLY A 163 -10.08 2.84 7.68
C GLY A 163 -8.65 2.39 7.38
N PHE A 164 -8.48 1.07 7.22
CA PHE A 164 -7.16 0.50 6.92
C PHE A 164 -6.63 0.92 5.55
N GLU A 165 -7.49 1.33 4.62
CA GLU A 165 -7.10 1.88 3.31
C GLU A 165 -6.22 3.14 3.41
N SER A 166 -6.27 3.85 4.53
CA SER A 166 -5.46 5.06 4.74
C SER A 166 -4.12 4.76 5.41
N LEU A 167 -3.80 3.49 5.65
CA LEU A 167 -2.49 3.06 6.14
C LEU A 167 -1.48 3.00 5.00
N THR A 168 -0.24 3.37 5.31
CA THR A 168 0.91 3.09 4.44
C THR A 168 1.29 1.62 4.50
N ALA A 169 2.07 1.16 3.50
CA ALA A 169 2.57 -0.22 3.46
C ALA A 169 3.25 -0.65 4.73
N SER A 170 4.06 0.26 5.24
CA SER A 170 4.90 0.02 6.38
C SER A 170 4.11 -0.08 7.68
N GLU A 171 2.98 0.62 7.78
CA GLU A 171 2.05 0.56 8.91
C GLU A 171 1.19 -0.70 8.82
N ALA A 172 0.60 -0.97 7.65
CA ALA A 172 -0.24 -2.15 7.45
C ALA A 172 0.52 -3.45 7.73
N ARG A 173 1.75 -3.58 7.22
CA ARG A 173 2.62 -4.73 7.48
C ARG A 173 3.12 -4.82 8.92
N PHE A 174 3.23 -3.69 9.61
CA PHE A 174 3.57 -3.73 11.03
C PHE A 174 2.40 -4.31 11.83
N LEU A 175 1.20 -3.79 11.60
CA LEU A 175 -0.03 -4.25 12.24
C LEU A 175 -0.32 -5.72 11.92
N SER A 176 -0.12 -6.15 10.68
CA SER A 176 -0.33 -7.54 10.26
C SER A 176 0.71 -8.54 10.78
N ARG A 177 1.67 -8.11 11.60
CA ARG A 177 2.60 -9.01 12.32
C ARG A 177 2.18 -9.20 13.77
N ALA A 178 1.20 -8.43 14.25
CA ALA A 178 0.67 -8.61 15.58
C ALA A 178 0.02 -10.00 15.68
N ARG A 179 0.26 -10.71 16.78
CA ARG A 179 -0.33 -12.03 16.98
C ARG A 179 -1.86 -11.99 17.03
N THR A 180 -2.41 -10.93 17.60
CA THR A 180 -3.85 -10.73 17.74
C THR A 180 -4.20 -9.26 17.57
N ALA A 181 -5.48 -8.97 17.31
CA ALA A 181 -5.95 -7.61 17.12
C ALA A 181 -6.01 -6.85 18.46
N GLU A 182 -6.21 -7.54 19.58
CA GLU A 182 -6.20 -6.97 20.94
C GLU A 182 -4.83 -6.37 21.25
N ARG A 183 -3.74 -7.05 20.84
CA ARG A 183 -2.39 -6.48 21.00
C ARG A 183 -2.21 -5.20 20.19
N ILE A 184 -2.84 -5.09 19.02
CA ILE A 184 -2.84 -3.85 18.24
C ILE A 184 -3.50 -2.73 19.04
N ILE A 185 -4.67 -3.00 19.61
CA ILE A 185 -5.44 -2.03 20.40
C ILE A 185 -4.65 -1.62 21.65
N GLU A 186 -4.21 -2.59 22.47
CA GLU A 186 -3.42 -2.35 23.69
C GLU A 186 -2.16 -1.52 23.42
N GLY A 187 -1.42 -1.87 22.36
CA GLY A 187 -0.20 -1.14 22.02
C GLY A 187 -0.45 0.25 21.44
N LEU A 188 -1.63 0.53 20.88
CA LEU A 188 -2.03 1.87 20.48
C LEU A 188 -2.42 2.72 21.69
N GLU A 189 -3.21 2.16 22.60
CA GLU A 189 -3.65 2.83 23.83
C GLU A 189 -2.50 3.13 24.78
N ALA A 190 -1.49 2.25 24.86
CA ALA A 190 -0.32 2.42 25.70
C ALA A 190 0.62 3.57 25.28
N VAL A 191 0.51 4.08 24.05
CA VAL A 191 1.32 5.22 23.55
C VAL A 191 0.55 6.55 23.66
N ASP A 192 -0.72 6.51 24.09
CA ASP A 192 -1.53 7.69 24.36
C ASP A 192 -1.44 8.19 25.82
N GLY A 193 -0.79 7.42 26.72
CA GLY A 193 -0.53 7.76 28.12
C GLY A 193 0.90 8.23 28.36
#